data_AF-W4LDA0-F1
#
_entry.id   AF-W4LDA0-F1
#
_cell.length_a   1.000
_cell.length_b   1.000
_cell.length_c   1.000
_cell.angle_alpha   90.00
_cell.angle_beta   90.00
_cell.angle_gamma   90.00
#
_symmetry.space_group_name_H-M   'P 1'
#
loop_
_entity.id
_entity.type
_entity.pdbx_description
1 polymer ?
#
loop_
_entity_poly.entity_id
_entity_poly.type
_entity_poly.pdbx_seq_one_letter_code
_entity_poly.pdbx_strand_id
1 'polypeptide(L)'
;MRDVVRGALQAWGILDRSAFLQTGDRGGEVDINNGCGQVLASVRRGASPIGQVWYVGVTGRRERTFPSVVTALRYLRGHLCPEREAGRVLFGQGENS
;
A
#
# COMPACT_ATOMS: atom_id res chain seq x y z
N MET A 1 -1.56 2.57 10.86
CA MET A 1 -2.00 2.44 9.44
C MET A 1 -0.80 2.29 8.52
N ARG A 2 0.12 3.26 8.56
CA ARG A 2 1.56 3.02 8.84
C ARG A 2 1.99 1.57 8.70
N ASP A 3 1.72 0.86 9.79
CA ASP A 3 2.31 -0.44 10.10
C ASP A 3 1.60 -1.59 9.39
N VAL A 4 0.30 -1.45 9.08
CA VAL A 4 -0.45 -2.45 8.30
C VAL A 4 -0.01 -2.44 6.85
N VAL A 5 0.13 -1.25 6.25
CA VAL A 5 0.65 -1.13 4.87
C VAL A 5 2.11 -1.56 4.84
N ARG A 6 2.93 -1.12 5.80
CA ARG A 6 4.33 -1.56 5.93
C ARG A 6 4.44 -3.08 6.05
N GLY A 7 3.67 -3.71 6.94
CA GLY A 7 3.66 -5.17 7.13
C GLY A 7 3.22 -5.93 5.87
N ALA A 8 2.23 -5.41 5.14
CA ALA A 8 1.81 -5.98 3.86
C ALA A 8 2.91 -5.89 2.79
N LEU A 9 3.58 -4.74 2.67
CA LEU A 9 4.68 -4.56 1.72
C LEU A 9 5.90 -5.43 2.08
N GLN A 10 6.21 -5.54 3.38
CA GLN A 10 7.24 -6.46 3.88
C GLN A 10 6.89 -7.91 3.53
N ALA A 11 5.64 -8.34 3.74
CA ALA A 11 5.18 -9.67 3.38
C ALA A 11 5.22 -9.92 1.86
N TRP A 12 5.08 -8.89 1.04
CA TRP A 12 5.27 -9.00 -0.42
C TRP A 12 6.73 -9.06 -0.86
N GLY A 13 7.69 -9.01 0.08
CA GLY A 13 9.12 -9.02 -0.23
C GLY A 13 9.62 -7.72 -0.83
N ILE A 14 8.89 -6.63 -0.63
CA ILE A 14 9.38 -5.27 -0.88
C ILE A 14 10.31 -4.90 0.29
N LEU A 15 11.40 -5.65 0.41
CA LEU A 15 12.48 -5.46 1.37
C LEU A 15 13.85 -5.41 0.65
N ASP A 16 13.92 -5.86 -0.60
CA ASP A 16 15.16 -5.80 -1.38
C ASP A 16 15.23 -4.52 -2.25
N ARG A 17 15.90 -3.52 -1.65
CA ARG A 17 16.68 -2.42 -2.26
C ARG A 17 16.05 -1.43 -3.23
N SER A 18 14.78 -1.52 -3.57
CA SER A 18 14.23 -0.53 -4.49
C SER A 18 12.79 -0.12 -4.25
N ALA A 19 12.27 -0.18 -3.02
CA ALA A 19 11.09 0.62 -2.70
C ALA A 19 10.96 0.98 -1.23
N PHE A 20 10.48 2.19 -0.95
CA PHE A 20 10.31 2.71 0.40
C PHE A 20 9.03 3.52 0.55
N LEU A 21 8.51 3.58 1.79
CA LEU A 21 7.32 4.35 2.13
C LEU A 21 7.67 5.78 2.54
N GLN A 22 6.99 6.76 1.95
CA GLN A 22 7.04 8.16 2.38
C GLN A 22 5.66 8.71 2.70
N THR A 23 5.61 9.74 3.53
CA THR A 23 4.40 10.55 3.67
C THR A 23 4.18 11.27 2.35
N GLY A 24 3.03 11.06 1.72
CA GLY A 24 2.70 11.80 0.51
C GLY A 24 2.32 13.25 0.82
N ASP A 25 2.20 14.06 -0.22
CA ASP A 25 1.90 15.49 -0.11
C ASP A 25 0.51 15.78 0.50
N ARG A 26 -0.40 14.79 0.47
CA ARG A 26 -1.75 14.90 1.03
C ARG A 26 -1.82 14.26 2.41
N GLY A 27 -2.53 14.93 3.33
CA GLY A 27 -2.76 14.40 4.67
C GLY A 27 -3.35 12.99 4.66
N GLY A 28 -2.63 12.02 5.24
CA GLY A 28 -3.07 10.62 5.30
C GLY A 28 -2.79 9.79 4.04
N GLU A 29 -2.01 10.33 3.09
CA GLU A 29 -1.45 9.60 1.96
C GLU A 29 -0.07 9.02 2.28
N VAL A 30 0.19 7.84 1.73
CA VAL A 30 1.44 7.11 1.83
C VAL A 30 1.87 6.76 0.41
N ASP A 31 3.05 7.24 0.02
CA ASP A 31 3.64 6.94 -1.27
C ASP A 31 4.60 5.76 -1.17
N ILE A 32 4.52 4.89 -2.17
CA ILE A 32 5.40 3.75 -2.40
C ILE A 32 6.35 4.16 -3.52
N ASN A 33 7.58 4.49 -3.16
CA ASN A 33 8.61 4.92 -4.09
C ASN A 33 9.47 3.75 -4.51
N ASN A 34 10.16 3.84 -5.64
CA ASN A 34 11.21 2.91 -6.02
C ASN A 34 12.58 3.30 -5.42
N GLY A 35 13.63 2.53 -5.70
CA GLY A 35 14.99 2.74 -5.19
C GLY A 35 15.67 4.01 -5.71
N CYS A 36 15.14 4.55 -6.80
CA CYS A 36 15.55 5.82 -7.39
C CYS A 36 14.70 6.99 -6.86
N GLY A 37 13.79 6.75 -5.92
CA GLY A 37 12.91 7.77 -5.33
C GLY A 37 11.72 8.18 -6.21
N GLN A 38 11.37 7.39 -7.23
CA GLN A 38 10.20 7.66 -8.06
C GLN A 38 8.96 6.97 -7.48
N VAL A 39 7.83 7.69 -7.40
CA VAL A 39 6.56 7.10 -6.94
C VAL A 39 6.09 6.01 -7.91
N LEU A 40 5.84 4.81 -7.39
CA LEU A 40 5.23 3.68 -8.08
C LEU A 40 3.73 3.60 -7.83
N ALA A 41 3.32 3.92 -6.61
CA ALA A 41 1.94 3.90 -6.17
C ALA A 41 1.73 4.79 -4.95
N SER A 42 0.50 5.23 -4.73
CA SER A 42 0.10 5.96 -3.53
C SER A 42 -1.14 5.33 -2.90
N VAL A 43 -1.27 5.45 -1.58
CA VAL A 43 -2.40 4.93 -0.83
C VAL A 43 -2.87 6.00 0.14
N ARG A 44 -4.14 6.39 0.00
CA ARG A 44 -4.75 7.40 0.86
C ARG A 44 -6.04 6.87 1.45
N ARG A 45 -6.21 7.06 2.76
CA ARG A 45 -7.50 6.82 3.43
C ARG A 45 -8.36 8.07 3.33
N GLY A 46 -9.63 7.91 3.01
CA GLY A 46 -10.62 8.99 3.13
C GLY A 46 -11.94 8.52 3.71
N ALA A 47 -12.83 9.48 3.92
CA ALA A 47 -14.19 9.23 4.38
C ALA A 47 -15.16 9.32 3.19
N SER A 48 -16.16 8.45 3.20
CA SER A 48 -17.31 8.49 2.30
C SER A 48 -18.60 8.41 3.12
N PRO A 49 -19.77 8.73 2.55
CA PRO A 49 -21.05 8.58 3.24
C PRO A 49 -21.33 7.15 3.75
N ILE A 50 -20.69 6.15 3.14
CA ILE A 50 -20.83 4.73 3.48
C ILE A 50 -19.70 4.19 4.37
N GLY A 51 -18.83 5.06 4.89
CA GLY A 51 -17.72 4.71 5.77
C GLY A 51 -16.34 4.98 5.17
N GLN A 52 -15.32 4.31 5.70
CA GLN A 52 -13.94 4.50 5.26
C GLN A 52 -13.71 3.93 3.86
N VAL A 53 -13.00 4.67 3.03
CA VAL A 53 -12.59 4.26 1.69
C VAL A 53 -11.10 4.45 1.49
N TRP A 54 -10.56 3.68 0.57
CA TRP A 54 -9.14 3.60 0.26
C TRP A 54 -8.93 3.99 -1.20
N TYR A 55 -8.20 5.07 -1.40
CA TYR A 55 -7.79 5.53 -2.71
C TYR A 55 -6.41 4.97 -3.00
N VAL A 56 -6.25 4.32 -4.14
CA VAL A 56 -4.98 3.76 -4.59
C VAL A 56 -4.64 4.33 -5.95
N GLY A 57 -3.54 5.09 -6.00
CA GLY A 57 -2.88 5.50 -7.23
C GLY A 57 -1.81 4.49 -7.61
N VAL A 58 -1.71 4.16 -8.91
CA VAL A 58 -0.57 3.42 -9.47
C VAL A 58 -0.08 4.24 -10.65
N THR A 59 1.22 4.45 -10.76
CA THR A 59 1.81 5.30 -11.80
C THR A 59 1.39 4.83 -13.20
N GLY A 60 0.95 5.78 -14.03
CA GLY A 60 0.42 5.52 -15.36
C GLY A 60 -0.99 4.94 -15.40
N ARG A 61 -1.71 4.87 -14.27
CA ARG A 61 -3.09 4.36 -14.18
C ARG A 61 -4.01 5.35 -13.46
N ARG A 62 -5.30 5.24 -13.76
CA ARG A 62 -6.34 5.98 -13.04
C ARG A 62 -6.42 5.49 -11.59
N GLU A 63 -6.52 6.43 -10.66
CA GLU A 63 -6.77 6.15 -9.24
C GLU A 63 -8.02 5.26 -9.08
N ARG A 64 -7.95 4.27 -8.18
CA ARG A 64 -9.07 3.40 -7.85
C ARG A 64 -9.48 3.57 -6.40
N THR A 65 -10.79 3.44 -6.15
CA THR A 65 -11.37 3.51 -4.81
C THR A 65 -11.80 2.11 -4.36
N PHE A 66 -11.49 1.77 -3.12
CA PHE A 66 -11.82 0.49 -2.50
C PHE A 66 -12.52 0.70 -1.15
N PRO A 67 -13.56 -0.08 -0.83
CA PRO A 67 -14.25 0.02 0.46
C PRO A 67 -13.49 -0.68 1.61
N SER A 68 -12.40 -1.39 1.32
CA SER A 68 -11.62 -2.16 2.31
C SER A 68 -10.12 -2.07 2.04
N VAL A 69 -9.34 -1.95 3.11
CA VAL A 69 -7.88 -1.96 3.06
C VAL A 69 -7.34 -3.25 2.45
N VAL A 70 -8.01 -4.38 2.71
CA VAL A 70 -7.58 -5.69 2.21
C VAL A 70 -7.67 -5.73 0.69
N THR A 71 -8.76 -5.21 0.11
CA THR A 71 -8.94 -5.17 -1.34
C THR A 71 -7.98 -4.19 -2.00
N ALA A 72 -7.75 -3.03 -1.38
CA ALA A 72 -6.75 -2.06 -1.83
C ALA A 72 -5.33 -2.67 -1.85
N LEU A 73 -4.96 -3.40 -0.81
CA LEU A 73 -3.68 -4.10 -0.73
C LEU A 73 -3.57 -5.21 -1.79
N ARG A 74 -4.62 -6.02 -2.00
CA ARG A 74 -4.61 -7.03 -3.07
C ARG A 74 -4.42 -6.42 -4.45
N TYR A 75 -5.06 -5.27 -4.71
CA TYR A 75 -4.87 -4.52 -5.95
C TYR A 75 -3.42 -4.04 -6.10
N LEU A 76 -2.83 -3.46 -5.06
CA LEU A 76 -1.43 -3.05 -5.05
C LEU A 76 -0.47 -4.22 -5.32
N ARG A 77 -0.68 -5.37 -4.68
CA ARG A 77 0.13 -6.57 -4.91
C ARG A 77 0.15 -6.95 -6.39
N GLY A 78 -1.02 -6.99 -7.02
CA GLY A 78 -1.14 -7.33 -8.45
C GLY A 78 -0.38 -6.39 -9.39
N HIS A 79 -0.02 -5.20 -8.92
CA HIS A 79 0.76 -4.23 -9.70
C HIS A 79 2.23 -4.17 -9.30
N LEU A 80 2.54 -4.27 -8.02
CA LEU A 80 3.91 -4.15 -7.51
C LEU A 80 4.67 -5.48 -7.54
N CYS A 81 3.97 -6.61 -7.40
CA CYS A 81 4.57 -7.94 -7.34
C CYS A 81 3.66 -8.98 -8.03
N PRO A 82 3.44 -8.88 -9.36
CA PRO A 82 2.52 -9.78 -10.08
C PRO A 82 2.99 -11.25 -10.05
N GLU A 83 4.30 -11.48 -10.05
CA GLU A 83 4.93 -12.81 -10.08
C GLU A 83 4.88 -13.56 -8.74
N ARG A 84 4.46 -12.91 -7.65
CA ARG A 84 4.34 -13.56 -6.34
C ARG A 84 2.92 -14.07 -6.11
N GLU A 85 2.79 -15.38 -5.91
CA GLU A 85 1.53 -15.97 -5.43
C GLU A 85 1.10 -15.30 -4.12
N ALA A 86 -0.21 -15.25 -3.91
CA ALA A 86 -0.85 -14.66 -2.74
C ALA A 86 -0.54 -15.46 -1.46
N GLY A 87 0.72 -15.49 -1.02
CA GLY A 87 1.07 -16.00 0.31
C GLY A 87 0.18 -15.30 1.33
N ARG A 88 -0.49 -16.08 2.19
CA ARG A 88 -1.37 -15.56 3.24
C ARG A 88 -0.59 -14.52 4.06
N VAL A 89 -0.89 -13.24 3.84
CA VAL A 89 -0.36 -12.16 4.67
C VAL A 89 -1.03 -12.28 6.03
N LEU A 90 -0.32 -12.86 7.00
CA LEU A 90 -0.69 -12.85 8.41
C LEU A 90 -0.28 -11.49 8.98
N PHE A 91 -1.26 -10.65 9.32
CA PHE A 91 -1.02 -9.42 10.05
C PHE A 91 -0.77 -9.77 11.52
N GLY A 92 0.50 -9.93 11.90
CA GLY A 92 0.90 -9.94 13.31
C GLY A 92 0.81 -8.52 13.85
N GLN A 93 0.01 -8.30 14.90
CA GLN A 93 0.04 -7.07 15.67
C GLN A 93 1.41 -7.03 16.37
N GLY A 94 2.33 -6.20 15.88
CA GLY A 94 3.61 -6.00 16.54
C GLY A 94 3.38 -5.36 17.90
N GLU A 95 3.59 -6.12 18.97
CA GLU A 95 3.71 -5.55 20.31
C GLU A 95 4.99 -4.70 20.33
N ASN A 96 4.82 -3.39 20.52
CA ASN A 96 5.95 -2.50 20.82
C ASN A 96 6.59 -2.97 22.14
N SER A 97 7.84 -3.42 22.07
CA SER A 97 8.75 -3.44 23.22
C SER A 97 9.60 -2.19 23.22
#